data_AF-A0A506QHM3-F1
#
_entry.id   AF-A0A506QHM3-F1
#
_cell.length_a   1.000
_cell.length_b   1.000
_cell.length_c   1.000
_cell.angle_alpha   90.00
_cell.angle_beta   90.00
_cell.angle_gamma   90.00
#
_symmetry.space_group_name_H-M   'P 1'
#
loop_
_entity.id
_entity.type
_entity.pdbx_description
1 polymer ?
#
loop_
_entity_poly.entity_id
_entity_poly.type
_entity_poly.pdbx_seq_one_letter_code
_entity_poly.pdbx_strand_id
1 'polypeptide(L)'
;MITLDSSQLVHWVSQFFWPLVRIMALFATAPILSERSVSKRVKIGLAVMITWLLMPLLPAVDVTLFSPAGFWLLIQQMLIGIALGFTMQFAFAAVRCAGEVIGLQMGLSFATFFDPGSRLNMPVLARFLDMLAMLLFLTFNGHLWLISLLADSFHTLPIGGHPLNASAFMALVKSGGLIFLNGMMLALPLIVLLLMLNLVLGLLNRVSPQLSIFAIGFPITLTVGILTISLLMPLLAPFCEHLFGEVFDLLALFLTELSRP
;
A
#
# COMPACT_ATOMS: atom_id res chain seq x y z
N MET A 1 -49.66 -8.38 -4.71
CA MET A 1 -49.30 -7.82 -6.03
C MET A 1 -48.11 -6.90 -5.80
N ILE A 2 -46.92 -7.24 -6.30
CA ILE A 2 -45.75 -6.37 -6.21
C ILE A 2 -45.99 -5.25 -7.23
N THR A 3 -46.36 -4.05 -6.77
CA THR A 3 -46.47 -2.88 -7.63
C THR A 3 -45.06 -2.35 -7.87
N LEU A 4 -44.43 -2.78 -8.97
CA LEU A 4 -43.14 -2.27 -9.41
C LEU A 4 -43.30 -0.82 -9.88
N ASP A 5 -43.12 0.13 -8.96
CA ASP A 5 -43.04 1.54 -9.29
C ASP A 5 -41.59 1.92 -9.64
N SER A 6 -41.44 2.84 -10.60
CA SER A 6 -40.15 3.39 -11.05
C SER A 6 -39.32 3.98 -9.88
N SER A 7 -40.00 4.52 -8.87
CA SER A 7 -39.41 5.07 -7.66
C SER A 7 -38.69 4.00 -6.81
N GLN A 8 -39.26 2.80 -6.72
CA GLN A 8 -38.72 1.68 -5.95
C GLN A 8 -37.45 1.12 -6.59
N LEU A 9 -37.41 1.05 -7.93
CA LEU A 9 -36.22 0.63 -8.67
C LEU A 9 -35.04 1.58 -8.43
N VAL A 10 -35.30 2.90 -8.44
CA VAL A 10 -34.27 3.91 -8.17
C VAL A 10 -33.70 3.76 -6.76
N HIS A 11 -34.53 3.45 -5.77
CA HIS A 11 -34.09 3.24 -4.38
C HIS A 11 -33.18 2.00 -4.25
N TRP A 12 -33.53 0.90 -4.92
CA TRP A 12 -32.71 -0.32 -4.92
C TRP A 12 -31.35 -0.08 -5.59
N VAL A 13 -31.34 0.66 -6.70
CA VAL A 13 -30.11 1.04 -7.39
C VAL A 13 -29.27 1.97 -6.52
N SER A 14 -29.87 2.95 -5.82
CA SER A 14 -29.11 3.85 -4.94
C SER A 14 -28.49 3.11 -3.76
N GLN A 15 -29.24 2.20 -3.12
CA GLN A 15 -28.72 1.38 -2.02
C GLN A 15 -27.50 0.53 -2.44
N PHE A 16 -27.49 0.05 -3.69
CA PHE A 16 -26.35 -0.71 -4.22
C PHE A 16 -25.19 0.18 -4.68
N PHE A 17 -25.50 1.32 -5.29
CA PHE A 17 -24.51 2.18 -5.95
C PHE A 17 -23.51 2.79 -4.96
N TRP A 18 -23.97 3.32 -3.82
CA TRP A 18 -23.08 4.05 -2.90
C TRP A 18 -22.02 3.17 -2.24
N PRO A 19 -22.35 1.98 -1.68
CA PRO A 19 -21.33 1.08 -1.17
C PRO A 19 -20.40 0.58 -2.27
N LEU A 20 -20.92 0.32 -3.48
CA LEU A 20 -20.10 -0.06 -4.63
C LEU A 20 -19.03 0.98 -4.95
N VAL A 21 -19.35 2.28 -4.92
CA VAL A 21 -18.37 3.35 -5.16
C VAL A 21 -17.22 3.29 -4.14
N ARG A 22 -17.53 3.16 -2.84
CA ARG A 22 -16.49 3.07 -1.79
C ARG A 22 -15.62 1.82 -1.95
N ILE A 23 -16.24 0.66 -2.22
CA ILE A 23 -15.53 -0.62 -2.43
C ILE A 23 -14.65 -0.55 -3.68
N MET A 24 -15.17 -0.01 -4.79
CA MET A 24 -14.41 0.17 -6.03
C MET A 24 -13.24 1.13 -5.85
N ALA A 25 -13.44 2.22 -5.10
CA ALA A 25 -12.38 3.17 -4.77
C ALA A 25 -11.26 2.50 -3.96
N LEU A 26 -11.61 1.68 -2.96
CA LEU A 26 -10.64 0.88 -2.21
C LEU A 26 -9.94 -0.12 -3.12
N PHE A 27 -10.64 -0.84 -3.99
CA PHE A 27 -10.03 -1.85 -4.87
C PHE A 27 -9.13 -1.24 -5.93
N ALA A 28 -9.39 0.00 -6.33
CA ALA A 28 -8.54 0.74 -7.25
C ALA A 28 -7.19 1.13 -6.60
N THR A 29 -7.15 1.35 -5.29
CA THR A 29 -5.96 1.83 -4.58
C THR A 29 -5.30 0.78 -3.68
N ALA A 30 -6.01 -0.25 -3.23
CA ALA A 30 -5.45 -1.25 -2.33
C ALA A 30 -4.26 -2.00 -2.96
N PRO A 31 -3.26 -2.39 -2.16
CA PRO A 31 -2.19 -3.28 -2.62
C PRO A 31 -2.79 -4.61 -3.13
N ILE A 32 -2.10 -5.28 -4.06
CA ILE A 32 -2.56 -6.49 -4.80
C ILE A 32 -3.64 -6.19 -5.85
N LEU A 33 -4.74 -5.56 -5.44
CA LEU A 33 -5.91 -5.33 -6.30
C LEU A 33 -5.67 -4.18 -7.29
N SER A 34 -4.83 -3.20 -6.94
CA SER A 34 -4.48 -2.08 -7.84
C SER A 34 -3.53 -2.48 -8.97
N GLU A 35 -2.91 -3.67 -8.93
CA GLU A 35 -1.94 -4.07 -9.94
C GLU A 35 -2.53 -4.18 -11.36
N ARG A 36 -1.67 -3.98 -12.36
CA ARG A 36 -2.01 -4.11 -13.80
C ARG A 36 -2.22 -5.56 -14.23
N SER A 37 -1.68 -6.51 -13.48
CA SER A 37 -1.84 -7.96 -13.68
C SER A 37 -3.31 -8.40 -13.55
N VAL A 38 -4.07 -7.75 -12.66
CA VAL A 38 -5.49 -8.03 -12.46
C VAL A 38 -6.33 -7.25 -13.47
N SER A 39 -7.09 -7.96 -14.29
CA SER A 39 -7.98 -7.33 -15.29
C SER A 39 -9.05 -6.46 -14.63
N LYS A 40 -9.38 -5.32 -15.24
CA LYS A 40 -10.42 -4.40 -14.73
C LYS A 40 -11.78 -5.10 -14.53
N ARG A 41 -12.10 -6.09 -15.37
CA ARG A 41 -13.33 -6.87 -15.30
C ARG A 41 -13.42 -7.70 -14.01
N VAL A 42 -12.30 -8.34 -13.62
CA VAL A 42 -12.23 -9.11 -12.37
C VAL A 42 -12.41 -8.20 -11.16
N LYS A 43 -11.78 -7.02 -11.15
CA LYS A 43 -11.92 -6.05 -10.05
C LYS A 43 -13.37 -5.60 -9.86
N ILE A 44 -14.03 -5.23 -10.97
CA ILE A 44 -15.43 -4.80 -10.95
C ILE A 44 -16.33 -5.95 -10.51
N GLY A 45 -16.12 -7.17 -11.03
CA GLY A 45 -16.90 -8.35 -10.63
C GLY A 45 -16.77 -8.66 -9.15
N LEU A 46 -15.56 -8.60 -8.60
CA LEU A 46 -15.32 -8.84 -7.17
C LEU A 46 -15.96 -7.75 -6.30
N ALA A 47 -15.86 -6.48 -6.70
CA ALA A 47 -16.49 -5.38 -5.98
C ALA A 47 -18.03 -5.52 -5.96
N VAL A 48 -18.64 -5.84 -7.11
CA VAL A 48 -20.09 -6.09 -7.22
C VAL A 48 -20.53 -7.24 -6.31
N MET A 49 -19.77 -8.34 -6.29
CA MET A 49 -20.05 -9.49 -5.44
C MET A 49 -19.99 -9.12 -3.95
N ILE A 50 -18.97 -8.38 -3.52
CA ILE A 50 -18.81 -7.95 -2.12
C ILE A 50 -19.90 -6.96 -1.73
N THR A 51 -20.24 -6.01 -2.60
CA THR A 51 -21.36 -5.09 -2.37
C THR A 51 -22.65 -5.86 -2.15
N TRP A 52 -22.94 -6.88 -2.97
CA TRP A 52 -24.14 -7.70 -2.83
C TRP A 52 -24.18 -8.39 -1.47
N LEU A 53 -23.05 -8.96 -1.03
CA LEU A 53 -22.94 -9.65 0.26
C LEU A 53 -23.10 -8.70 1.46
N LEU A 54 -22.57 -7.48 1.36
CA LEU A 54 -22.65 -6.49 2.44
C LEU A 54 -23.99 -5.76 2.49
N MET A 55 -24.67 -5.57 1.34
CA MET A 55 -25.91 -4.82 1.21
C MET A 55 -26.95 -5.07 2.33
N PRO A 56 -27.30 -6.33 2.71
CA PRO A 56 -28.33 -6.56 3.72
C PRO A 56 -27.90 -6.17 5.15
N LEU A 57 -26.60 -5.97 5.40
CA LEU A 57 -26.07 -5.55 6.70
C LEU A 57 -25.97 -4.03 6.85
N LEU A 58 -26.09 -3.29 5.73
CA LEU A 58 -25.90 -1.86 5.71
C LEU A 58 -27.17 -1.09 6.10
N PRO A 59 -27.04 0.06 6.79
CA PRO A 59 -28.18 0.94 7.02
C PRO A 59 -28.77 1.46 5.70
N ALA A 60 -30.07 1.72 5.68
CA ALA A 60 -30.74 2.25 4.50
C ALA A 60 -30.15 3.60 4.09
N VAL A 61 -29.89 3.77 2.78
CA VAL A 61 -29.36 5.00 2.21
C VAL A 61 -30.48 5.75 1.48
N ASP A 62 -30.89 6.88 2.03
CA ASP A 62 -31.96 7.72 1.48
C ASP A 62 -31.40 8.97 0.80
N VAL A 63 -30.51 8.78 -0.19
CA VAL A 63 -29.96 9.87 -1.00
C VAL A 63 -30.23 9.63 -2.48
N THR A 64 -30.86 10.60 -3.12
CA THR A 64 -31.14 10.58 -4.57
C THR A 64 -29.86 10.70 -5.38
N LEU A 65 -29.67 9.79 -6.33
CA LEU A 65 -28.47 9.70 -7.18
C LEU A 65 -28.23 10.97 -8.01
N PHE A 66 -29.30 11.50 -8.63
CA PHE A 66 -29.23 12.63 -9.54
C PHE A 66 -29.52 13.96 -8.83
N SER A 67 -28.73 14.28 -7.81
CA SER A 67 -28.82 15.54 -7.08
C SER A 67 -27.44 16.16 -6.83
N PRO A 68 -27.33 17.49 -6.63
CA PRO A 68 -26.07 18.12 -6.22
C PRO A 68 -25.50 17.52 -4.93
N ALA A 69 -26.38 17.13 -3.99
CA ALA A 69 -26.01 16.43 -2.77
C ALA A 69 -25.43 15.03 -3.06
N GLY A 70 -26.00 14.30 -4.02
CA GLY A 70 -25.47 13.02 -4.49
C GLY A 70 -24.07 13.15 -5.10
N PHE A 71 -23.82 14.21 -5.87
CA PHE A 71 -22.47 14.45 -6.42
C PHE A 71 -21.42 14.68 -5.32
N TRP A 72 -21.76 15.46 -4.29
CA TRP A 72 -20.89 15.65 -3.13
C TRP A 72 -20.64 14.32 -2.39
N LEU A 73 -21.71 13.53 -2.19
CA LEU A 73 -21.62 12.24 -1.54
C LEU A 73 -20.76 11.25 -2.34
N LEU A 74 -20.80 11.27 -3.67
CA LEU A 74 -19.94 10.46 -4.53
C LEU A 74 -18.46 10.74 -4.24
N ILE A 75 -18.07 12.02 -4.20
CA ILE A 75 -16.70 12.43 -3.89
C ILE A 75 -16.32 11.94 -2.50
N GLN A 76 -17.21 12.09 -1.51
CA GLN A 76 -16.97 11.60 -0.15
C GLN A 76 -16.71 10.09 -0.10
N GLN A 77 -17.56 9.27 -0.73
CA GLN A 77 -17.39 7.81 -0.74
C GLN A 77 -16.10 7.39 -1.47
N MET A 78 -15.76 8.08 -2.54
CA MET A 78 -14.52 7.85 -3.28
C MET A 78 -13.29 8.21 -2.44
N LEU A 79 -13.32 9.34 -1.73
CA LEU A 79 -12.22 9.76 -0.85
C LEU A 79 -11.98 8.78 0.30
N ILE A 80 -13.05 8.26 0.94
CA ILE A 80 -12.92 7.26 2.01
C ILE A 80 -12.25 5.99 1.47
N GLY A 81 -12.75 5.44 0.37
CA GLY A 81 -12.17 4.23 -0.22
C GLY A 81 -10.72 4.42 -0.68
N ILE A 82 -10.43 5.56 -1.31
CA ILE A 82 -9.06 5.92 -1.72
C ILE A 82 -8.15 6.01 -0.50
N ALA A 83 -8.56 6.70 0.56
CA ALA A 83 -7.76 6.86 1.77
C ALA A 83 -7.41 5.50 2.38
N LEU A 84 -8.40 4.62 2.56
CA LEU A 84 -8.17 3.27 3.11
C LEU A 84 -7.14 2.47 2.29
N GLY A 85 -7.32 2.39 0.98
CA GLY A 85 -6.39 1.65 0.13
C GLY A 85 -5.01 2.32 0.01
N PHE A 86 -4.95 3.66 0.00
CA PHE A 86 -3.71 4.42 -0.07
C PHE A 86 -2.87 4.28 1.20
N THR A 87 -3.48 4.33 2.38
CA THR A 87 -2.79 4.10 3.66
C THR A 87 -2.12 2.73 3.69
N MET A 88 -2.80 1.68 3.19
CA MET A 88 -2.19 0.35 3.11
C MET A 88 -0.99 0.27 2.17
N GLN A 89 -0.90 1.16 1.18
CA GLN A 89 0.29 1.23 0.35
C GLN A 89 1.52 1.67 1.15
N PHE A 90 1.38 2.29 2.32
CA PHE A 90 2.53 2.71 3.15
C PHE A 90 3.38 1.53 3.60
N ALA A 91 2.75 0.40 3.97
CA ALA A 91 3.47 -0.81 4.35
C ALA A 91 4.33 -1.32 3.18
N PHE A 92 3.76 -1.41 1.98
CA PHE A 92 4.48 -1.86 0.79
C PHE A 92 5.54 -0.84 0.35
N ALA A 93 5.22 0.46 0.40
CA ALA A 93 6.16 1.53 0.09
C ALA A 93 7.38 1.51 1.03
N ALA A 94 7.21 1.19 2.32
CA ALA A 94 8.31 1.06 3.27
C ALA A 94 9.27 -0.08 2.87
N VAL A 95 8.73 -1.25 2.53
CA VAL A 95 9.52 -2.40 2.06
C VAL A 95 10.23 -2.10 0.74
N ARG A 96 9.54 -1.43 -0.20
CA ARG A 96 10.13 -0.98 -1.47
C ARG A 96 11.28 -0.01 -1.24
N CYS A 97 11.07 1.00 -0.39
CA CYS A 97 12.09 1.97 -0.01
C CYS A 97 13.33 1.26 0.58
N ALA A 98 13.14 0.29 1.46
CA ALA A 98 14.25 -0.51 2.00
C ALA A 98 15.03 -1.23 0.89
N GLY A 99 14.33 -1.91 -0.02
CA GLY A 99 14.96 -2.63 -1.13
C GLY A 99 15.66 -1.73 -2.14
N GLU A 100 15.13 -0.52 -2.37
CA GLU A 100 15.77 0.50 -3.19
C GLU A 100 17.08 0.96 -2.55
N VAL A 101 17.05 1.39 -1.28
CA VAL A 101 18.24 1.87 -0.57
C VAL A 101 19.33 0.80 -0.51
N ILE A 102 18.96 -0.45 -0.21
CA ILE A 102 19.93 -1.56 -0.24
C ILE A 102 20.50 -1.77 -1.64
N GLY A 103 19.64 -1.79 -2.66
CA GLY A 103 20.05 -1.99 -4.05
C GLY A 103 21.02 -0.91 -4.54
N LEU A 104 20.78 0.35 -4.14
CA LEU A 104 21.68 1.47 -4.43
C LEU A 104 23.08 1.21 -3.85
N GLN A 105 23.18 0.74 -2.60
CA GLN A 105 24.47 0.50 -1.94
C GLN A 105 25.22 -0.72 -2.46
N MET A 106 24.51 -1.73 -2.94
CA MET A 106 25.12 -2.88 -3.62
C MET A 106 25.63 -2.54 -5.03
N GLY A 107 25.34 -1.33 -5.54
CA GLY A 107 25.72 -0.90 -6.88
C GLY A 107 24.81 -1.41 -8.00
N LEU A 108 23.66 -2.06 -7.68
CA LEU A 108 22.67 -2.49 -8.67
C LEU A 108 22.12 -1.31 -9.48
N SER A 109 22.22 -0.09 -8.95
CA SER A 109 21.88 1.16 -9.63
C SER A 109 22.76 1.50 -10.83
N PHE A 110 23.95 0.89 -10.99
CA PHE A 110 24.73 1.09 -12.21
C PHE A 110 24.02 0.54 -13.44
N ALA A 111 23.24 -0.54 -13.30
CA ALA A 111 22.47 -1.11 -14.40
C ALA A 111 21.44 -0.12 -14.98
N THR A 112 20.83 0.73 -14.16
CA THR A 112 19.85 1.74 -14.61
C THR A 112 20.50 2.93 -15.32
N PHE A 113 21.79 3.21 -15.07
CA PHE A 113 22.53 4.27 -15.78
C PHE A 113 22.98 3.85 -17.18
N PHE A 114 23.31 2.57 -17.37
CA PHE A 114 23.79 2.06 -18.67
C PHE A 114 22.65 1.67 -19.62
N ASP A 115 21.46 1.34 -19.10
CA ASP A 115 20.27 1.11 -19.92
C ASP A 115 19.03 1.86 -19.38
N PRO A 116 18.95 3.19 -19.60
CA PRO A 116 17.77 3.98 -19.26
C PRO A 116 16.56 3.68 -20.17
N GLY A 117 16.74 2.91 -21.25
CA GLY A 117 15.67 2.47 -22.15
C GLY A 117 14.99 1.19 -21.67
N SER A 118 15.68 0.38 -20.87
CA SER A 118 15.07 -0.70 -20.12
C SER A 118 14.01 -0.11 -19.19
N ARG A 119 12.79 -0.63 -19.26
CA ARG A 119 11.67 -0.21 -18.40
C ARG A 119 11.84 -0.68 -16.94
N LEU A 120 13.08 -0.86 -16.47
CA LEU A 120 13.40 -1.17 -15.08
C LEU A 120 13.23 0.11 -14.24
N ASN A 121 11.99 0.55 -14.06
CA ASN A 121 11.62 1.66 -13.19
C ASN A 121 11.76 1.33 -11.70
N MET A 122 12.07 0.07 -11.37
CA MET A 122 12.16 -0.42 -10.00
C MET A 122 13.39 -1.34 -9.86
N PRO A 123 14.27 -1.11 -8.87
CA PRO A 123 15.40 -1.99 -8.61
C PRO A 123 14.97 -3.44 -8.39
N VAL A 124 15.77 -4.38 -8.90
CA VAL A 124 15.48 -5.83 -8.83
C VAL A 124 15.19 -6.28 -7.40
N LEU A 125 15.97 -5.79 -6.43
CA LEU A 125 15.81 -6.13 -5.03
C LEU A 125 14.51 -5.56 -4.43
N ALA A 126 14.16 -4.32 -4.76
CA ALA A 126 12.91 -3.71 -4.29
C ALA A 126 11.71 -4.53 -4.76
N ARG A 127 11.71 -4.95 -6.03
CA ARG A 127 10.66 -5.82 -6.58
C ARG A 127 10.61 -7.17 -5.90
N PHE A 128 11.77 -7.76 -5.59
CA PHE A 128 11.85 -9.04 -4.89
C PHE A 128 11.28 -8.96 -3.47
N LEU A 129 11.67 -7.96 -2.68
CA LEU A 129 11.14 -7.75 -1.33
C LEU A 129 9.65 -7.40 -1.33
N ASP A 130 9.19 -6.60 -2.30
CA ASP A 130 7.76 -6.28 -2.46
C ASP A 130 6.91 -7.53 -2.74
N MET A 131 7.42 -8.44 -3.59
CA MET A 131 6.75 -9.72 -3.86
C MET A 131 6.69 -10.60 -2.60
N LEU A 132 7.76 -10.64 -1.80
CA LEU A 132 7.75 -11.37 -0.53
C LEU A 132 6.77 -10.77 0.49
N ALA A 133 6.76 -9.44 0.63
CA ALA A 133 5.81 -8.74 1.50
C ALA A 133 4.36 -8.99 1.06
N MET A 134 4.12 -9.08 -0.26
CA MET A 134 2.80 -9.42 -0.80
C MET A 134 2.37 -10.85 -0.46
N LEU A 135 3.28 -11.81 -0.56
CA LEU A 135 3.00 -13.19 -0.15
C LEU A 135 2.71 -13.26 1.35
N LEU A 136 3.50 -12.59 2.18
CA LEU A 136 3.27 -12.52 3.63
C LEU A 136 1.92 -11.89 3.96
N PHE A 137 1.57 -10.79 3.29
CA PHE A 137 0.26 -10.15 3.44
C PHE A 137 -0.91 -11.08 3.13
N LEU A 138 -0.77 -11.94 2.12
CA LEU A 138 -1.76 -12.99 1.82
C LEU A 138 -1.79 -14.07 2.90
N THR A 139 -0.63 -14.50 3.41
CA THR A 139 -0.56 -15.52 4.49
C THR A 139 -1.21 -15.05 5.79
N PHE A 140 -1.11 -13.77 6.11
CA PHE A 140 -1.73 -13.17 7.30
C PHE A 140 -3.20 -12.77 7.10
N ASN A 141 -3.77 -13.04 5.92
CA ASN A 141 -5.13 -12.62 5.57
C ASN A 141 -5.35 -11.10 5.60
N GLY A 142 -4.32 -10.29 5.33
CA GLY A 142 -4.43 -8.83 5.36
C GLY A 142 -5.50 -8.29 4.41
N HIS A 143 -5.75 -8.98 3.29
CA HIS A 143 -6.83 -8.64 2.36
C HIS A 143 -8.22 -8.83 2.98
N LEU A 144 -8.41 -9.84 3.84
CA LEU A 144 -9.67 -10.03 4.56
C LEU A 144 -9.85 -8.99 5.66
N TRP A 145 -8.76 -8.63 6.36
CA TRP A 145 -8.78 -7.56 7.36
C TRP A 145 -9.13 -6.20 6.75
N LEU A 146 -8.70 -5.93 5.52
CA LEU A 146 -9.11 -4.72 4.81
C LEU A 146 -10.60 -4.73 4.47
N ILE A 147 -11.15 -5.87 4.08
CA ILE A 147 -12.58 -5.99 3.78
C ILE A 147 -13.41 -5.86 5.06
N SER A 148 -12.96 -6.41 6.19
CA SER A 148 -13.66 -6.23 7.47
C SER A 148 -13.62 -4.77 7.92
N LEU A 149 -12.46 -4.11 7.83
CA LEU A 149 -12.34 -2.69 8.17
C LEU A 149 -13.17 -1.80 7.24
N LEU A 150 -13.31 -2.16 5.97
CA LEU A 150 -14.23 -1.52 5.04
C LEU A 150 -15.69 -1.74 5.43
N ALA A 151 -16.07 -2.94 5.86
CA ALA A 151 -17.42 -3.21 6.37
C ALA A 151 -17.73 -2.35 7.61
N ASP A 152 -16.80 -2.29 8.57
CA ASP A 152 -16.92 -1.46 9.77
C ASP A 152 -17.00 0.03 9.42
N SER A 153 -16.33 0.47 8.34
CA SER A 153 -16.40 1.86 7.87
C SER A 153 -17.82 2.31 7.51
N PHE A 154 -18.71 1.39 7.11
CA PHE A 154 -20.10 1.75 6.81
C PHE A 154 -20.94 1.98 8.07
N HIS A 155 -20.52 1.43 9.22
CA HIS A 155 -21.15 1.68 10.50
C HIS A 155 -20.60 2.94 11.18
N THR A 156 -19.27 3.17 11.11
CA THR A 156 -18.64 4.36 11.71
C THR A 156 -18.87 5.62 10.87
N LEU A 157 -18.84 5.49 9.55
CA LEU A 157 -19.09 6.55 8.57
C LEU A 157 -20.25 6.14 7.67
N PRO A 158 -21.50 6.20 8.17
CA PRO A 158 -22.67 5.85 7.38
C PRO A 158 -22.77 6.75 6.15
N ILE A 159 -23.40 6.20 5.12
CA ILE A 159 -23.54 6.88 3.83
C ILE A 159 -24.57 8.00 4.00
N GLY A 160 -24.09 9.23 4.16
CA GLY A 160 -24.92 10.42 4.37
C GLY A 160 -24.14 11.71 4.15
N GLY A 161 -24.79 12.85 4.39
CA GLY A 161 -24.24 14.19 4.11
C GLY A 161 -23.34 14.79 5.19
N HIS A 162 -22.89 14.02 6.18
CA HIS A 162 -22.01 14.56 7.22
C HIS A 162 -20.63 14.90 6.62
N PRO A 163 -20.09 16.10 6.90
CA PRO A 163 -18.79 16.50 6.37
C PRO A 163 -17.67 15.62 6.94
N LEU A 164 -16.63 15.40 6.14
CA LEU A 164 -15.42 14.71 6.59
C LEU A 164 -14.53 15.67 7.38
N ASN A 165 -13.96 15.18 8.48
CA ASN A 165 -13.01 15.96 9.26
C ASN A 165 -11.67 16.08 8.51
N ALA A 166 -11.28 17.32 8.16
CA ALA A 166 -10.02 17.59 7.45
C ALA A 166 -8.77 17.25 8.28
N SER A 167 -8.87 17.24 9.61
CA SER A 167 -7.74 16.95 10.50
C SER A 167 -7.25 15.50 10.35
N ALA A 168 -8.16 14.55 10.11
CA ALA A 168 -7.82 13.15 9.86
C ALA A 168 -6.95 12.97 8.61
N PHE A 169 -7.24 13.72 7.53
CA PHE A 169 -6.39 13.71 6.33
C PHE A 169 -5.01 14.29 6.58
N MET A 170 -4.91 15.34 7.41
CA MET A 170 -3.61 15.89 7.81
C MET A 170 -2.81 14.88 8.66
N ALA A 171 -3.46 14.16 9.57
CA ALA A 171 -2.83 13.08 10.34
C ALA A 171 -2.30 11.97 9.41
N LEU A 172 -3.10 11.57 8.41
CA LEU A 172 -2.70 10.60 7.41
C LEU A 172 -1.48 11.08 6.60
N VAL A 173 -1.45 12.33 6.15
CA VAL A 173 -0.30 12.88 5.42
C VAL A 173 0.96 12.87 6.30
N LYS A 174 0.84 13.25 7.58
CA LYS A 174 1.97 13.20 8.53
C LYS A 174 2.50 11.78 8.73
N SER A 175 1.61 10.78 8.73
CA SER A 175 1.98 9.37 8.87
C SER A 175 2.78 8.82 7.67
N GLY A 176 2.83 9.52 6.55
CA GLY A 176 3.73 9.17 5.43
C GLY A 176 5.21 9.12 5.82
N GLY A 177 5.62 9.79 6.91
CA GLY A 177 6.97 9.65 7.46
C GLY A 177 7.32 8.23 7.90
N LEU A 178 6.32 7.40 8.25
CA LEU A 178 6.50 5.99 8.61
C LEU A 178 7.11 5.18 7.46
N ILE A 179 6.87 5.57 6.21
CA ILE A 179 7.45 4.91 5.03
C ILE A 179 8.98 4.93 5.11
N PHE A 180 9.56 6.10 5.37
CA PHE A 180 11.00 6.27 5.46
C PHE A 180 11.56 5.67 6.74
N LEU A 181 10.87 5.83 7.87
CA LEU A 181 11.29 5.28 9.15
C LEU A 181 11.39 3.75 9.07
N ASN A 182 10.31 3.07 8.67
CA ASN A 182 10.25 1.62 8.58
C ASN A 182 11.14 1.09 7.44
N GLY A 183 11.20 1.79 6.31
CA GLY A 183 12.10 1.44 5.21
C GLY A 183 13.58 1.50 5.63
N MET A 184 13.98 2.54 6.37
CA MET A 184 15.32 2.66 6.92
C MET A 184 15.59 1.62 7.99
N MET A 185 14.65 1.34 8.90
CA MET A 185 14.82 0.31 9.94
C MET A 185 15.10 -1.07 9.34
N LEU A 186 14.38 -1.46 8.28
CA LEU A 186 14.61 -2.72 7.60
C LEU A 186 15.98 -2.75 6.89
N ALA A 187 16.39 -1.64 6.27
CA ALA A 187 17.65 -1.55 5.53
C ALA A 187 18.89 -1.33 6.44
N LEU A 188 18.70 -0.82 7.65
CA LEU A 188 19.75 -0.35 8.56
C LEU A 188 20.93 -1.32 8.77
N PRO A 189 20.73 -2.61 9.12
CA PRO A 189 21.84 -3.52 9.37
C PRO A 189 22.72 -3.69 8.12
N LEU A 190 22.10 -3.71 6.95
CA LEU A 190 22.80 -3.91 5.70
C LEU A 190 23.45 -2.63 5.20
N ILE A 191 22.81 -1.48 5.43
CA ILE A 191 23.40 -0.16 5.15
C ILE A 191 24.71 0.02 5.92
N VAL A 192 24.69 -0.24 7.22
CA VAL A 192 25.88 -0.08 8.07
C VAL A 192 27.00 -1.02 7.61
N LEU A 193 26.68 -2.26 7.27
CA LEU A 193 27.65 -3.23 6.78
C LEU A 193 28.29 -2.78 5.45
N LEU A 194 27.47 -2.39 4.46
CA LEU A 194 27.98 -1.97 3.15
C LEU A 194 28.72 -0.64 3.22
N LEU A 195 28.32 0.29 4.10
CA LEU A 195 29.05 1.52 4.35
C LEU A 195 30.46 1.23 4.91
N MET A 196 30.56 0.34 5.90
CA MET A 196 31.85 -0.09 6.46
C MET A 196 32.71 -0.77 5.40
N LEU A 197 32.12 -1.63 4.57
CA LEU A 197 32.81 -2.30 3.47
C LEU A 197 33.36 -1.29 2.45
N ASN A 198 32.56 -0.30 2.06
CA ASN A 198 33.01 0.79 1.17
C ASN A 198 34.15 1.61 1.78
N LEU A 199 34.11 1.87 3.10
CA LEU A 199 35.20 2.55 3.80
C LEU A 199 36.50 1.73 3.78
N VAL A 200 36.42 0.42 4.00
CA VAL A 200 37.56 -0.50 3.90
C VAL A 200 38.14 -0.52 2.48
N LEU A 201 37.29 -0.62 1.45
CA LEU A 201 37.73 -0.57 0.05
C LEU A 201 38.39 0.78 -0.30
N GLY A 202 37.84 1.89 0.21
CA GLY A 202 38.43 3.22 0.04
C GLY A 202 39.82 3.34 0.67
N LEU A 203 40.01 2.77 1.87
CA LEU A 203 41.32 2.71 2.51
C LEU A 203 42.31 1.82 1.73
N LEU A 204 41.85 0.67 1.21
CA LEU A 204 42.67 -0.21 0.38
C LEU A 204 43.15 0.47 -0.91
N ASN A 205 42.30 1.27 -1.56
CA ASN A 205 42.68 2.02 -2.75
C ASN A 205 43.79 3.06 -2.47
N ARG A 206 43.85 3.59 -1.24
CA ARG A 206 44.97 4.45 -0.81
C ARG A 206 46.28 3.68 -0.64
N VAL A 207 46.22 2.44 -0.18
CA VAL A 207 47.41 1.60 0.07
C VAL A 207 47.92 0.95 -1.21
N SER A 208 47.02 0.54 -2.11
CA SER A 208 47.36 -0.02 -3.41
C SER A 208 46.50 0.64 -4.51
N PRO A 209 46.99 1.71 -5.15
CA PRO A 209 46.26 2.44 -6.20
C PRO A 209 46.01 1.61 -7.47
N GLN A 210 46.68 0.45 -7.57
CA GLN A 210 46.50 -0.50 -8.68
C GLN A 210 45.18 -1.28 -8.55
N LEU A 211 44.58 -1.33 -7.35
CA LEU A 211 43.28 -1.97 -7.13
C LEU A 211 42.17 -1.00 -7.56
N SER A 212 41.69 -1.14 -8.80
CA SER A 212 40.53 -0.34 -9.21
C SER A 212 39.30 -0.77 -8.38
N ILE A 213 38.70 0.20 -7.68
CA ILE A 213 37.48 -0.01 -6.87
C ILE A 213 36.36 -0.62 -7.72
N PHE A 214 36.32 -0.32 -9.03
CA PHE A 214 35.36 -0.91 -9.95
C PHE A 214 35.61 -2.40 -10.23
N ALA A 215 36.86 -2.85 -10.34
CA ALA A 215 37.14 -4.26 -10.62
C ALA A 215 36.94 -5.15 -9.39
N ILE A 216 37.22 -4.64 -8.19
CA ILE A 216 37.24 -5.45 -6.95
C ILE A 216 36.06 -5.12 -6.03
N GLY A 217 35.70 -3.84 -5.90
CA GLY A 217 34.68 -3.41 -4.94
C GLY A 217 33.29 -3.90 -5.28
N PHE A 218 32.87 -3.80 -6.55
CA PHE A 218 31.53 -4.21 -6.96
C PHE A 218 31.25 -5.72 -6.78
N PRO A 219 32.13 -6.65 -7.20
CA PRO A 219 31.95 -8.07 -6.88
C PRO A 219 31.84 -8.36 -5.38
N ILE A 220 32.62 -7.66 -4.55
CA ILE A 220 32.63 -7.85 -3.10
C ILE A 220 31.34 -7.31 -2.47
N THR A 221 30.93 -6.07 -2.76
CA THR A 221 29.71 -5.47 -2.20
C THR A 221 28.47 -6.26 -2.61
N LEU A 222 28.42 -6.75 -3.84
CA LEU A 222 27.30 -7.56 -4.33
C LEU A 222 27.26 -8.92 -3.63
N THR A 223 28.39 -9.62 -3.51
CA THR A 223 28.45 -10.94 -2.85
C THR A 223 28.08 -10.83 -1.36
N VAL A 224 28.66 -9.86 -0.66
CA VAL A 224 28.37 -9.61 0.77
C VAL A 224 26.92 -9.16 0.95
N GLY A 225 26.40 -8.30 0.07
CA GLY A 225 25.01 -7.86 0.13
C GLY A 225 24.02 -9.01 -0.04
N ILE A 226 24.21 -9.89 -1.04
CA ILE A 226 23.35 -11.06 -1.25
C ILE A 226 23.43 -12.03 -0.06
N LEU A 227 24.64 -12.32 0.45
CA LEU A 227 24.82 -13.18 1.62
C LEU A 227 24.10 -12.62 2.85
N THR A 228 24.21 -11.31 3.07
CA THR A 228 23.58 -10.64 4.22
C THR A 228 22.07 -10.64 4.09
N ILE A 229 21.52 -10.38 2.89
CA ILE A 229 20.07 -10.49 2.64
C ILE A 229 19.58 -11.92 2.92
N SER A 230 20.33 -12.94 2.47
CA SER A 230 19.99 -14.34 2.74
C SER A 230 19.95 -14.65 4.24
N LEU A 231 20.87 -14.07 5.01
CA LEU A 231 20.93 -14.27 6.46
C LEU A 231 19.80 -13.51 7.19
N LEU A 232 19.41 -12.33 6.70
CA LEU A 232 18.35 -11.51 7.28
C LEU A 232 16.95 -11.93 6.85
N MET A 233 16.81 -12.83 5.86
CA MET A 233 15.51 -13.25 5.32
C MET A 233 14.51 -13.75 6.39
N PRO A 234 14.91 -14.53 7.42
CA PRO A 234 13.99 -14.96 8.47
C PRO A 234 13.39 -13.81 9.30
N LEU A 235 14.07 -12.66 9.36
CA LEU A 235 13.62 -11.48 10.09
C LEU A 235 12.57 -10.66 9.32
N LEU A 236 12.41 -10.91 8.01
CA LEU A 236 11.43 -10.20 7.18
C LEU A 236 10.00 -10.48 7.63
N ALA A 237 9.67 -11.74 7.95
CA ALA A 237 8.33 -12.13 8.37
C ALA A 237 7.84 -11.40 9.64
N PRO A 238 8.56 -11.45 10.79
CA PRO A 238 8.14 -10.73 12.00
C PRO A 238 8.16 -9.20 11.81
N PHE A 239 9.08 -8.67 11.00
CA PHE A 239 9.08 -7.25 10.66
C PHE A 239 7.81 -6.85 9.89
N CYS A 240 7.44 -7.62 8.86
CA CYS A 240 6.22 -7.36 8.08
C CYS A 240 4.96 -7.50 8.93
N GLU A 241 4.91 -8.47 9.85
CA GLU A 241 3.78 -8.60 10.79
C GLU A 241 3.60 -7.33 11.63
N HIS A 242 4.68 -6.81 12.23
CA HIS A 242 4.64 -5.57 12.99
C HIS A 242 4.23 -4.36 12.13
N LEU A 243 4.82 -4.24 10.94
CA LEU A 243 4.53 -3.17 9.99
C LEU A 243 3.06 -3.17 9.55
N PHE A 244 2.51 -4.34 9.22
CA PHE A 244 1.11 -4.44 8.84
C PHE A 244 0.20 -4.10 10.02
N GLY A 245 0.52 -4.59 11.23
CA GLY A 245 -0.20 -4.24 12.45
C GLY A 245 -0.26 -2.72 12.69
N GLU A 246 0.89 -2.04 12.64
CA GLU A 246 0.98 -0.59 12.82
C GLU A 246 0.12 0.18 11.80
N VAL A 247 0.12 -0.26 10.54
CA VAL A 247 -0.68 0.38 9.47
C VAL A 247 -2.19 0.10 9.65
N PHE A 248 -2.58 -1.09 10.13
CA PHE A 248 -3.98 -1.38 10.47
C PHE A 248 -4.47 -0.56 11.67
N ASP A 249 -3.64 -0.37 12.69
CA ASP A 249 -3.96 0.49 13.84
C ASP A 249 -4.14 1.94 13.40
N LEU A 250 -3.29 2.42 12.51
CA LEU A 250 -3.41 3.75 11.89
C LEU A 250 -4.70 3.87 11.08
N LEU A 251 -5.08 2.85 10.31
CA LEU A 251 -6.35 2.84 9.59
C LEU A 251 -7.56 2.92 10.52
N ALA A 252 -7.54 2.16 11.62
CA ALA A 252 -8.59 2.20 12.62
C ALA A 252 -8.69 3.59 13.28
N LEU A 253 -7.55 4.17 13.66
CA LEU A 253 -7.47 5.53 14.17
C LEU A 253 -8.05 6.54 13.16
N PHE A 254 -7.62 6.46 11.90
CA PHE A 254 -8.08 7.34 10.83
C PHE A 254 -9.60 7.28 10.66
N LEU A 255 -10.21 6.09 10.65
CA LEU A 255 -11.67 5.94 10.56
C LEU A 255 -12.38 6.58 11.76
N THR A 256 -11.87 6.37 12.98
CA THR A 256 -12.47 6.97 14.19
C THR A 256 -12.34 8.49 14.19
N GLU A 257 -11.21 9.04 13.78
CA GLU A 257 -10.98 10.49 13.75
C GLU A 257 -11.77 11.18 12.63
N LEU A 258 -11.91 10.52 11.49
CA LEU A 258 -12.73 11.00 10.37
C LEU A 258 -14.22 11.09 10.73
N SER A 259 -14.69 10.24 11.65
CA SER A 259 -16.07 10.26 12.15
C SER A 259 -16.36 11.36 13.19
N ARG A 260 -15.33 12.01 13.74
CA ARG A 260 -15.49 13.09 14.72
C ARG A 260 -15.84 14.40 14.00
N PRO A 261 -16.84 15.17 14.50
CA PRO A 261 -17.24 16.44 13.91
C PRO A 261 -16.14 17.51 13.97
#